data_AF-A0A148N764-F1
#
_entry.id   AF-A0A148N764-F1
#
_cell.length_a   1.000
_cell.length_b   1.000
_cell.length_c   1.000
_cell.angle_alpha   90.00
_cell.angle_beta   90.00
_cell.angle_gamma   90.00
#
_symmetry.space_group_name_H-M   'P 1'
#
loop_
_entity.id
_entity.type
_entity.pdbx_description
1 polymer ?
#
loop_
_entity_poly.entity_id
_entity_poly.type
_entity_poly.pdbx_seq_one_letter_code
_entity_poly.pdbx_strand_id
1 'polypeptide(L)'
;MKKLLMIPGMLLVVYGLPAHAEVIPGTDFSVHFESGQIIGSGRNLNMLRVPVTNVKTGKTRLYDAAFKFTFSEGRGFEFEQISSVALTPPLAVTNLVTDIYRTVNGFCFKLAGPTQIGSRVLFTLTPDASIQGCHSVGVNGELTAQIVSGPASGHPDIGEREIVPFLSDQFVYGVISNSGSVQNNSFDINTNWEENELIGLRQSGDKLILGLFSEGKDNQGKPQDFKDPVETAILTRIADE
;
A
#
# COMPACT_ATOMS: atom_id res chain seq x y z
N MET A 1 -26.39 9.84 57.06
CA MET A 1 -25.64 8.78 56.36
C MET A 1 -26.07 8.78 54.89
N LYS A 2 -25.24 9.31 53.98
CA LYS A 2 -25.51 9.34 52.53
C LYS A 2 -24.96 8.05 51.90
N LYS A 3 -25.82 7.24 51.29
CA LYS A 3 -25.42 6.07 50.48
C LYS A 3 -25.06 6.56 49.07
N LEU A 4 -23.82 6.33 48.66
CA LEU A 4 -23.34 6.55 47.31
C LEU A 4 -23.62 5.26 46.50
N LEU A 5 -24.44 5.36 45.47
CA LEU A 5 -24.76 4.25 44.57
C LEU A 5 -23.74 4.26 43.42
N MET A 6 -22.85 3.27 43.38
CA MET A 6 -21.95 3.03 42.25
C MET A 6 -22.71 2.22 41.19
N ILE A 7 -22.81 2.76 39.98
CA ILE A 7 -23.28 2.03 38.79
C ILE A 7 -22.04 1.49 38.08
N PRO A 8 -21.90 0.16 37.87
CA PRO A 8 -20.78 -0.38 37.11
C PRO A 8 -20.95 -0.01 35.63
N GLY A 9 -19.93 0.65 35.07
CA GLY A 9 -19.84 0.93 33.64
C GLY A 9 -19.73 -0.38 32.85
N MET A 10 -20.71 -0.64 31.99
CA MET A 10 -20.74 -1.76 31.06
C MET A 10 -19.70 -1.49 29.96
N LEU A 11 -18.66 -2.32 29.91
CA LEU A 11 -17.66 -2.30 28.85
C LEU A 11 -18.28 -2.88 27.58
N LEU A 12 -18.43 -2.07 26.53
CA LEU A 12 -18.88 -2.53 25.22
C LEU A 12 -17.70 -3.18 24.50
N VAL A 13 -17.65 -4.52 24.46
CA VAL A 13 -16.72 -5.28 23.62
C VAL A 13 -17.32 -5.35 22.22
N VAL A 14 -16.78 -4.58 21.29
CA VAL A 14 -17.12 -4.70 19.87
C VAL A 14 -16.36 -5.90 19.31
N TYR A 15 -17.02 -7.06 19.25
CA TYR A 15 -16.51 -8.20 18.50
C TYR A 15 -16.59 -7.87 17.01
N GLY A 16 -15.45 -7.63 16.37
CA GLY A 16 -15.38 -7.64 14.91
C GLY A 16 -15.76 -9.03 14.42
N LEU A 17 -16.82 -9.14 13.64
CA LEU A 17 -17.16 -10.40 12.99
C LEU A 17 -16.02 -10.76 12.03
N PRO A 18 -15.51 -12.00 12.05
CA PRO A 18 -14.53 -12.43 11.06
C PRO A 18 -15.14 -12.26 9.67
N ALA A 19 -14.50 -11.45 8.84
CA ALA A 19 -14.87 -11.29 7.45
C ALA A 19 -14.58 -12.62 6.73
N HIS A 20 -15.63 -13.36 6.39
CA HIS A 20 -15.53 -14.61 5.66
C HIS A 20 -15.91 -14.37 4.21
N ALA A 21 -15.07 -14.85 3.31
CA ALA A 21 -15.41 -14.96 1.90
C ALA A 21 -16.70 -15.78 1.73
N GLU A 22 -17.71 -15.17 1.15
CA GLU A 22 -19.00 -15.81 0.92
C GLU A 22 -19.00 -16.46 -0.47
N VAL A 23 -19.39 -17.73 -0.53
CA VAL A 23 -19.75 -18.36 -1.81
C VAL A 23 -21.08 -17.76 -2.25
N ILE A 24 -21.07 -17.01 -3.36
CA ILE A 24 -22.25 -16.31 -3.83
C ILE A 24 -23.35 -17.35 -4.11
N PRO A 25 -24.52 -17.24 -3.46
CA PRO A 25 -25.63 -18.17 -3.66
C PRO A 25 -25.97 -18.37 -5.14
N GLY A 26 -26.08 -19.62 -5.55
CA GLY A 26 -26.39 -19.98 -6.95
C GLY A 26 -25.20 -19.93 -7.90
N THR A 27 -23.98 -19.70 -7.42
CA THR A 27 -22.76 -19.73 -8.24
C THR A 27 -21.68 -20.62 -7.63
N ASP A 28 -20.64 -20.89 -8.41
CA ASP A 28 -19.43 -21.57 -7.94
C ASP A 28 -18.32 -20.58 -7.53
N PHE A 29 -18.66 -19.33 -7.25
CA PHE A 29 -17.68 -18.27 -7.00
C PHE A 29 -17.74 -17.77 -5.56
N SER A 30 -16.58 -17.68 -4.91
CA SER A 30 -16.36 -17.00 -3.64
C SER A 30 -15.65 -15.67 -3.88
N VAL A 31 -16.10 -14.60 -3.23
CA VAL A 31 -15.58 -13.24 -3.43
C VAL A 31 -14.99 -12.69 -2.13
N HIS A 32 -13.79 -12.13 -2.23
CA HIS A 32 -13.00 -11.63 -1.10
C HIS A 32 -12.86 -10.10 -1.15
N PHE A 33 -13.93 -9.37 -0.82
CA PHE A 33 -13.91 -7.91 -0.90
C PHE A 33 -12.91 -7.25 0.06
N GLU A 34 -12.59 -7.90 1.18
CA GLU A 34 -11.58 -7.47 2.16
C GLU A 34 -10.18 -7.32 1.56
N SER A 35 -9.90 -8.08 0.50
CA SER A 35 -8.62 -8.05 -0.22
C SER A 35 -8.64 -7.13 -1.44
N GLY A 36 -9.80 -6.57 -1.78
CA GLY A 36 -9.99 -5.65 -2.91
C GLY A 36 -9.90 -4.19 -2.46
N GLN A 37 -9.51 -3.30 -3.37
CA GLN A 37 -9.48 -1.87 -3.09
C GLN A 37 -10.78 -1.21 -3.55
N ILE A 38 -11.48 -0.51 -2.65
CA ILE A 38 -12.74 0.17 -2.95
C ILE A 38 -12.53 1.69 -2.95
N ILE A 39 -12.83 2.35 -4.07
CA ILE A 39 -12.70 3.80 -4.25
C ILE A 39 -14.04 4.35 -4.76
N GLY A 40 -14.59 5.36 -4.09
CA GLY A 40 -15.87 5.98 -4.46
C GLY A 40 -15.74 7.46 -4.79
N SER A 41 -16.55 7.95 -5.74
CA SER A 41 -16.76 9.39 -5.98
C SER A 41 -18.14 9.66 -6.58
N GLY A 42 -18.92 10.53 -5.92
CA GLY A 42 -20.30 10.83 -6.29
C GLY A 42 -21.17 9.56 -6.26
N ARG A 43 -21.77 9.22 -7.41
CA ARG A 43 -22.59 8.01 -7.60
C ARG A 43 -21.81 6.80 -8.12
N ASN A 44 -20.48 6.88 -8.18
CA ASN A 44 -19.64 5.81 -8.73
C ASN A 44 -18.85 5.14 -7.60
N LEU A 45 -18.77 3.82 -7.67
CA LEU A 45 -17.95 2.98 -6.81
C LEU A 45 -17.09 2.08 -7.69
N ASN A 46 -15.78 2.18 -7.56
CA ASN A 46 -14.83 1.33 -8.25
C ASN A 46 -14.23 0.35 -7.23
N MET A 47 -14.25 -0.93 -7.56
CA MET A 47 -13.61 -1.99 -6.81
C MET A 47 -12.50 -2.55 -7.68
N LEU A 48 -11.27 -2.50 -7.19
CA LEU A 48 -10.09 -2.94 -7.91
C LEU A 48 -9.58 -4.24 -7.28
N ARG A 49 -9.22 -5.19 -8.14
CA ARG A 49 -8.58 -6.47 -7.79
C ARG A 49 -9.32 -7.32 -6.78
N VAL A 50 -10.63 -7.35 -6.89
CA VAL A 50 -11.44 -8.23 -6.07
C VAL A 50 -11.08 -9.68 -6.41
N PRO A 51 -10.53 -10.47 -5.48
CA PRO A 51 -10.27 -11.88 -5.71
C PRO A 51 -11.59 -12.65 -5.77
N VAL A 52 -11.74 -13.41 -6.85
CA VAL A 52 -12.87 -14.28 -7.10
C VAL A 52 -12.35 -15.70 -7.30
N THR A 53 -12.66 -16.57 -6.36
CA THR A 53 -12.22 -17.97 -6.34
C THR A 53 -13.33 -18.87 -6.84
N ASN A 54 -13.05 -19.68 -7.87
CA ASN A 54 -13.96 -20.73 -8.27
C ASN A 54 -13.81 -21.93 -7.32
N VAL A 55 -14.82 -22.20 -6.49
CA VAL A 55 -14.72 -23.19 -5.40
C VAL A 55 -14.61 -24.63 -5.89
N LYS A 56 -15.08 -24.92 -7.12
CA LYS A 56 -14.94 -26.26 -7.73
C LYS A 56 -13.54 -26.54 -8.22
N THR A 57 -12.84 -25.53 -8.72
CA THR A 57 -11.51 -25.67 -9.33
C THR A 57 -10.37 -25.18 -8.44
N GLY A 58 -10.68 -24.44 -7.37
CA GLY A 58 -9.70 -23.78 -6.51
C GLY A 58 -8.95 -22.61 -7.19
N LYS A 59 -9.31 -22.24 -8.42
CA LYS A 59 -8.62 -21.17 -9.16
C LYS A 59 -9.19 -19.81 -8.80
N THR A 60 -8.32 -18.92 -8.34
CA THR A 60 -8.63 -17.52 -8.08
C THR A 60 -8.26 -16.65 -9.28
N ARG A 61 -9.12 -15.69 -9.61
CA ARG A 61 -8.86 -14.61 -10.57
C ARG A 61 -9.20 -13.27 -9.93
N LEU A 62 -8.50 -12.23 -10.34
CA LEU A 62 -8.74 -10.87 -9.86
C LEU A 62 -9.64 -10.13 -10.87
N TYR A 63 -10.58 -9.34 -10.36
CA TYR A 63 -11.49 -8.54 -11.17
C TYR A 63 -11.48 -7.07 -10.73
N ASP A 64 -11.55 -6.19 -11.72
CA ASP A 64 -11.86 -4.78 -11.52
C ASP A 64 -13.32 -4.56 -11.92
N ALA A 65 -14.09 -3.95 -11.04
CA ALA A 65 -15.51 -3.71 -11.22
C ALA A 65 -15.86 -2.27 -10.91
N ALA A 66 -16.72 -1.67 -11.73
CA ALA A 66 -17.28 -0.35 -11.51
C ALA A 66 -18.79 -0.46 -11.37
N PHE A 67 -19.33 0.21 -10.36
CA PHE A 67 -20.74 0.25 -10.05
C PHE A 67 -21.21 1.70 -10.03
N LYS A 68 -22.44 1.89 -10.46
CA LYS A 68 -23.22 3.08 -10.10
C LYS A 68 -24.19 2.72 -9.02
N PHE A 69 -24.44 3.65 -8.12
CA PHE A 69 -25.47 3.48 -7.11
C PHE A 69 -26.38 4.71 -7.05
N THR A 70 -27.59 4.47 -6.56
CA THR A 70 -28.47 5.49 -6.01
C THR A 70 -28.53 5.32 -4.50
N PHE A 71 -28.97 6.37 -3.82
CA PHE A 71 -29.27 6.30 -2.40
C PHE A 71 -30.73 6.65 -2.20
N SER A 72 -31.46 5.75 -1.56
CA SER A 72 -32.88 5.90 -1.25
C SER A 72 -33.06 5.94 0.27
N GLU A 73 -33.72 6.98 0.77
CA GLU A 73 -34.01 7.08 2.20
C GLU A 73 -34.84 5.87 2.66
N GLY A 74 -34.41 5.22 3.76
CA GLY A 74 -35.02 3.99 4.29
C GLY A 74 -34.64 2.68 3.59
N ARG A 75 -33.96 2.72 2.43
CA ARG A 75 -33.49 1.52 1.70
C ARG A 75 -31.96 1.44 1.56
N GLY A 76 -31.26 2.58 1.66
CA GLY A 76 -29.81 2.65 1.63
C GLY A 76 -29.23 2.72 0.22
N PHE A 77 -28.04 2.14 0.04
CA PHE A 77 -27.35 2.07 -1.25
C PHE A 77 -28.04 1.04 -2.14
N GLU A 78 -28.52 1.50 -3.29
CA GLU A 78 -29.10 0.66 -4.33
C GLU A 78 -28.14 0.66 -5.51
N PHE A 79 -27.44 -0.45 -5.70
CA PHE A 79 -26.53 -0.62 -6.81
C PHE A 79 -27.33 -0.82 -8.10
N GLU A 80 -27.06 0.02 -9.09
CA GLU A 80 -27.54 -0.16 -10.46
C GLU A 80 -26.78 -1.33 -11.12
N GLN A 81 -27.08 -1.62 -12.39
CA GLN A 81 -26.30 -2.59 -13.16
C GLN A 81 -24.80 -2.28 -13.07
N ILE A 82 -24.01 -3.35 -13.02
CA ILE A 82 -22.54 -3.30 -13.11
C ILE A 82 -22.18 -2.47 -14.33
N SER A 83 -21.52 -1.34 -14.11
CA SER A 83 -21.15 -0.41 -15.17
C SER A 83 -20.05 -0.98 -16.05
N SER A 84 -19.14 -1.74 -15.43
CA SER A 84 -18.15 -2.57 -16.11
C SER A 84 -17.59 -3.63 -15.18
N VAL A 85 -17.24 -4.79 -15.73
CA VAL A 85 -16.43 -5.81 -15.06
C VAL A 85 -15.39 -6.33 -16.05
N ALA A 86 -14.14 -6.40 -15.61
CA ALA A 86 -13.06 -6.96 -16.41
C ALA A 86 -12.15 -7.80 -15.53
N LEU A 87 -11.52 -8.82 -16.12
CA LEU A 87 -10.37 -9.45 -15.49
C LEU A 87 -9.31 -8.37 -15.28
N THR A 88 -8.82 -8.26 -14.05
CA THR A 88 -7.68 -7.39 -13.78
C THR A 88 -6.54 -7.86 -14.70
N PRO A 89 -5.96 -6.97 -15.52
CA PRO A 89 -4.83 -7.33 -16.36
C PRO A 89 -3.70 -7.95 -15.52
N PRO A 90 -2.89 -8.87 -16.08
CA PRO A 90 -1.75 -9.46 -15.40
C PRO A 90 -0.93 -8.37 -14.73
N LEU A 91 -0.49 -8.62 -13.49
CA LEU A 91 0.12 -7.60 -12.67
C LEU A 91 1.31 -6.98 -13.44
N ALA A 92 1.16 -5.73 -13.86
CA ALA A 92 2.33 -4.89 -13.97
C ALA A 92 2.96 -4.87 -12.57
N VAL A 93 4.28 -4.83 -12.51
CA VAL A 93 5.03 -4.92 -11.23
C VAL A 93 4.73 -3.73 -10.29
N THR A 94 3.85 -2.84 -10.76
CA THR A 94 3.10 -1.75 -10.12
C THR A 94 2.01 -2.10 -9.12
N ASN A 95 1.87 -3.37 -8.76
CA ASN A 95 0.72 -3.83 -7.98
C ASN A 95 1.06 -3.97 -6.50
N LEU A 96 1.45 -2.83 -5.93
CA LEU A 96 1.70 -2.67 -4.52
C LEU A 96 0.42 -2.94 -3.73
N VAL A 97 0.54 -3.66 -2.62
CA VAL A 97 -0.56 -3.88 -1.68
C VAL A 97 -0.40 -2.88 -0.55
N THR A 98 -1.43 -2.11 -0.27
CA THR A 98 -1.37 -1.08 0.78
C THR A 98 -1.65 -1.74 2.12
N ASP A 99 -0.69 -1.71 3.03
CA ASP A 99 -0.79 -2.35 4.33
C ASP A 99 0.37 -1.89 5.25
N ILE A 100 0.46 -2.50 6.43
CA ILE A 100 1.59 -2.42 7.34
C ILE A 100 2.58 -3.54 7.02
N TYR A 101 3.85 -3.16 6.91
CA TYR A 101 4.96 -4.02 6.60
C TYR A 101 6.03 -3.91 7.68
N ARG A 102 6.61 -5.03 8.08
CA ARG A 102 7.64 -5.13 9.11
C ARG A 102 8.98 -5.53 8.53
N THR A 103 10.06 -4.87 8.95
CA THR A 103 11.42 -5.31 8.67
C THR A 103 11.80 -6.52 9.52
N VAL A 104 12.95 -7.15 9.25
CA VAL A 104 13.45 -8.28 10.04
C VAL A 104 13.73 -7.87 11.50
N ASN A 105 14.21 -6.65 11.71
CA ASN A 105 14.50 -6.04 13.00
C ASN A 105 13.29 -5.39 13.66
N GLY A 106 12.07 -5.63 13.17
CA GLY A 106 10.84 -5.23 13.87
C GLY A 106 10.38 -3.78 13.64
N PHE A 107 11.00 -3.03 12.72
CA PHE A 107 10.50 -1.71 12.34
C PHE A 107 9.31 -1.83 11.41
N CYS A 108 8.31 -0.96 11.59
CA CYS A 108 7.08 -1.04 10.82
C CYS A 108 6.90 0.18 9.93
N PHE A 109 6.39 -0.10 8.74
CA PHE A 109 6.14 0.86 7.70
C PHE A 109 4.74 0.67 7.17
N LYS A 110 4.01 1.77 7.03
CA LYS A 110 2.73 1.80 6.36
C LYS A 110 2.93 2.20 4.91
N LEU A 111 2.45 1.37 3.99
CA LEU A 111 2.30 1.74 2.59
C LEU A 111 0.86 2.22 2.36
N ALA A 112 0.68 3.54 2.33
CA ALA A 112 -0.60 4.19 2.12
C ALA A 112 -0.86 4.51 0.63
N GLY A 113 -2.13 4.70 0.28
CA GLY A 113 -2.60 5.02 -1.07
C GLY A 113 -3.55 3.94 -1.62
N PRO A 114 -3.63 3.78 -2.95
CA PRO A 114 -3.22 4.76 -3.96
C PRO A 114 -4.07 6.04 -3.91
N THR A 115 -3.41 7.18 -4.02
CA THR A 115 -4.05 8.49 -4.25
C THR A 115 -3.91 8.87 -5.71
N GLN A 116 -4.99 9.29 -6.37
CA GLN A 116 -4.93 9.70 -7.77
C GLN A 116 -4.13 11.00 -7.93
N ILE A 117 -3.14 11.02 -8.83
CA ILE A 117 -2.40 12.21 -9.24
C ILE A 117 -2.33 12.31 -10.77
N GLY A 118 -3.21 13.12 -11.35
CA GLY A 118 -3.40 13.18 -12.80
C GLY A 118 -3.84 11.82 -13.37
N SER A 119 -3.07 11.25 -14.30
CA SER A 119 -3.30 9.91 -14.86
C SER A 119 -2.57 8.78 -14.12
N ARG A 120 -1.82 9.09 -13.06
CA ARG A 120 -1.03 8.15 -12.27
C ARG A 120 -1.61 8.00 -10.87
N VAL A 121 -1.13 7.01 -10.13
CA VAL A 121 -1.43 6.84 -8.71
C VAL A 121 -0.17 6.99 -7.86
N LEU A 122 -0.32 7.63 -6.71
CA LEU A 122 0.70 7.86 -5.71
C LEU A 122 0.50 6.92 -4.52
N PHE A 123 1.58 6.29 -4.09
CA PHE A 123 1.71 5.57 -2.83
C PHE A 123 2.69 6.31 -1.93
N THR A 124 2.49 6.20 -0.63
CA THR A 124 3.36 6.82 0.36
C THR A 124 3.79 5.78 1.36
N LEU A 125 5.10 5.54 1.44
CA LEU A 125 5.70 4.68 2.45
C LEU A 125 6.13 5.56 3.62
N THR A 126 5.57 5.33 4.80
CA THR A 126 5.92 6.06 6.03
C THR A 126 6.24 5.08 7.15
N PRO A 127 7.12 5.42 8.08
CA PRO A 127 7.24 4.71 9.35
C PRO A 127 5.90 4.70 10.10
N ASP A 128 5.61 3.62 10.81
CA ASP A 128 4.44 3.52 11.69
C ASP A 128 4.80 2.79 13.00
N ALA A 129 5.24 3.56 13.98
CA ALA A 129 5.57 3.07 15.32
C ALA A 129 4.34 2.86 16.22
N SER A 130 3.13 3.18 15.74
CA SER A 130 1.90 3.07 16.54
C SER A 130 1.36 1.63 16.64
N ILE A 131 1.89 0.72 15.82
CA ILE A 131 1.44 -0.66 15.71
C ILE A 131 2.08 -1.53 16.79
N GLN A 132 1.27 -2.36 17.44
CA GLN A 132 1.72 -3.24 18.50
C GLN A 132 2.78 -4.24 18.00
N GLY A 133 3.86 -4.40 18.76
CA GLY A 133 4.98 -5.27 18.41
C GLY A 133 5.97 -4.65 17.41
N CYS A 134 5.76 -3.40 17.00
CA CYS A 134 6.73 -2.64 16.23
C CYS A 134 7.71 -1.92 17.16
N HIS A 135 8.97 -1.90 16.77
CA HIS A 135 9.97 -1.12 17.49
C HIS A 135 9.64 0.37 17.35
N SER A 136 9.55 1.05 18.50
CA SER A 136 9.45 2.51 18.54
C SER A 136 10.79 3.10 18.12
N VAL A 137 10.75 3.95 17.11
CA VAL A 137 11.89 4.77 16.69
C VAL A 137 11.54 6.20 17.03
N GLY A 138 12.53 6.97 17.45
CA GLY A 138 12.33 8.38 17.73
C GLY A 138 11.84 9.07 16.46
N VAL A 139 10.74 9.83 16.58
CA VAL A 139 10.03 10.62 15.55
C VAL A 139 10.88 11.58 14.70
N ASN A 140 12.20 11.61 14.88
CA ASN A 140 13.10 12.49 14.15
C ASN A 140 13.97 11.67 13.20
N GLY A 141 13.62 11.74 11.92
CA GLY A 141 14.40 11.15 10.84
C GLY A 141 14.08 9.68 10.65
N GLU A 142 13.01 9.41 9.91
CA GLU A 142 12.66 8.07 9.45
C GLU A 142 12.36 8.12 7.95
N LEU A 143 12.72 7.05 7.24
CA LEU A 143 12.54 7.01 5.78
C LEU A 143 11.08 7.20 5.40
N THR A 144 10.80 8.27 4.65
CA THR A 144 9.55 8.44 3.94
C THR A 144 9.81 8.43 2.45
N ALA A 145 8.97 7.76 1.69
CA ALA A 145 9.09 7.72 0.23
C ALA A 145 7.74 7.95 -0.45
N GLN A 146 7.79 8.62 -1.60
CA GLN A 146 6.66 8.84 -2.49
C GLN A 146 6.89 8.03 -3.77
N ILE A 147 5.94 7.17 -4.10
CA ILE A 147 6.05 6.21 -5.19
C ILE A 147 4.91 6.42 -6.16
N VAL A 148 5.20 6.73 -7.40
CA VAL A 148 4.17 7.01 -8.41
C VAL A 148 4.17 5.94 -9.49
N SER A 149 2.99 5.43 -9.82
CA SER A 149 2.82 4.43 -10.86
C SER A 149 3.32 4.92 -12.23
N GLY A 150 3.87 4.00 -13.02
CA GLY A 150 4.35 4.28 -14.37
C GLY A 150 5.87 4.47 -14.43
N PRO A 151 6.40 5.00 -15.53
CA PRO A 151 7.85 5.19 -15.68
C PRO A 151 8.35 6.28 -14.72
N ALA A 152 9.61 6.14 -14.29
CA ALA A 152 10.26 7.14 -13.43
C ALA A 152 10.35 8.52 -14.12
N SER A 153 10.47 8.56 -15.45
CA SER A 153 10.41 9.80 -16.22
C SER A 153 9.05 10.49 -16.07
N GLY A 154 9.07 11.80 -15.81
CA GLY A 154 7.88 12.62 -15.57
C GLY A 154 7.21 12.36 -14.23
N HIS A 155 7.92 11.78 -13.26
CA HIS A 155 7.45 11.68 -11.88
C HIS A 155 7.35 13.09 -11.28
N PRO A 156 6.22 13.47 -10.66
CA PRO A 156 5.96 14.82 -10.16
C PRO A 156 7.04 15.30 -9.19
N ASP A 157 7.52 14.39 -8.32
CA ASP A 157 8.52 14.70 -7.31
C ASP A 157 9.98 14.51 -7.78
N ILE A 158 10.23 13.89 -8.95
CA ILE A 158 11.58 13.81 -9.55
C ILE A 158 11.86 15.07 -10.41
N GLY A 159 10.79 15.71 -10.91
CA GLY A 159 10.90 16.92 -11.72
C GLY A 159 11.69 16.70 -13.02
N GLU A 160 12.64 17.60 -13.30
CA GLU A 160 13.49 17.57 -14.50
C GLU A 160 14.83 16.85 -14.28
N ARG A 161 15.00 16.09 -13.17
CA ARG A 161 16.24 15.34 -12.96
C ARG A 161 16.40 14.28 -14.06
N GLU A 162 17.60 14.19 -14.60
CA GLU A 162 17.98 13.11 -15.50
C GLU A 162 18.02 11.79 -14.72
N ILE A 163 17.19 10.84 -15.13
CA ILE A 163 17.17 9.49 -14.60
C ILE A 163 17.87 8.60 -15.62
N VAL A 164 18.65 7.63 -15.13
CA VAL A 164 19.30 6.64 -15.97
C VAL A 164 18.29 6.01 -16.96
N PRO A 165 18.65 5.89 -18.25
CA PRO A 165 17.78 5.23 -19.20
C PRO A 165 17.72 3.73 -18.90
N PHE A 166 16.56 3.10 -19.18
CA PHE A 166 16.35 1.64 -19.07
C PHE A 166 16.30 1.07 -17.64
N LEU A 167 15.64 1.78 -16.73
CA LEU A 167 15.21 1.20 -15.45
C LEU A 167 14.40 -0.09 -15.65
N SER A 168 14.54 -1.01 -14.69
CA SER A 168 13.82 -2.28 -14.69
C SER A 168 12.30 -2.09 -14.68
N ASP A 169 11.58 -2.88 -15.48
CA ASP A 169 10.12 -2.92 -15.45
C ASP A 169 9.57 -3.69 -14.23
N GLN A 170 10.47 -4.22 -13.40
CA GLN A 170 10.15 -4.96 -12.20
C GLN A 170 9.97 -4.11 -10.94
N PHE A 171 9.99 -2.78 -11.06
CA PHE A 171 9.79 -1.88 -9.93
C PHE A 171 8.86 -0.73 -10.30
N VAL A 172 8.21 -0.17 -9.28
CA VAL A 172 7.58 1.15 -9.31
C VAL A 172 8.53 2.15 -8.71
N TYR A 173 8.71 3.25 -9.39
CA TYR A 173 9.71 4.21 -8.99
C TYR A 173 9.12 5.37 -8.21
N GLY A 174 9.96 5.89 -7.33
CA GLY A 174 9.64 6.96 -6.42
C GLY A 174 10.90 7.68 -5.96
N VAL A 175 10.72 8.60 -5.04
CA VAL A 175 11.82 9.30 -4.37
C VAL A 175 11.68 9.22 -2.87
N ILE A 176 12.81 9.22 -2.20
CA ILE A 176 12.88 9.39 -0.75
C ILE A 176 12.60 10.86 -0.45
N SER A 177 11.53 11.13 0.30
CA SER A 177 11.11 12.50 0.66
C SER A 177 11.62 12.94 2.03
N ASN A 178 12.06 12.00 2.86
CA ASN A 178 12.73 12.27 4.12
C ASN A 178 13.69 11.11 4.40
N SER A 179 14.95 11.41 4.65
CA SER A 179 15.95 10.44 5.07
C SER A 179 16.18 10.52 6.55
N GLY A 180 16.02 9.39 7.20
CA GLY A 180 16.22 9.30 8.62
C GLY A 180 17.65 9.01 9.05
N SER A 181 18.32 9.95 9.73
CA SER A 181 19.57 9.64 10.42
C SER A 181 19.28 9.12 11.83
N VAL A 182 19.06 7.82 11.99
CA VAL A 182 19.04 7.20 13.33
C VAL A 182 20.47 6.79 13.66
N GLN A 183 21.06 7.37 14.72
CA GLN A 183 22.44 7.10 15.16
C GLN A 183 22.70 5.65 15.64
N ASN A 184 21.72 4.75 15.53
CA ASN A 184 21.83 3.37 15.94
C ASN A 184 21.71 2.47 14.71
N ASN A 185 22.76 1.69 14.43
CA ASN A 185 22.94 0.71 13.33
C ASN A 185 21.90 -0.44 13.28
N SER A 186 20.67 -0.23 13.75
CA SER A 186 19.66 -1.28 13.89
C SER A 186 18.61 -1.26 12.78
N PHE A 187 18.61 -0.25 11.90
CA PHE A 187 17.57 -0.09 10.88
C PHE A 187 17.88 -0.96 9.64
N ASP A 188 16.93 -1.81 9.20
CA ASP A 188 17.10 -2.66 8.01
C ASP A 188 16.88 -1.92 6.68
N ILE A 189 16.13 -0.82 6.72
CA ILE A 189 16.11 0.12 5.59
C ILE A 189 17.32 1.02 5.79
N ASN A 190 18.31 0.84 4.93
CA ASN A 190 19.68 1.23 5.23
C ASN A 190 19.81 2.68 5.69
N THR A 191 20.58 2.89 6.74
CA THR A 191 20.69 4.17 7.46
C THR A 191 21.30 5.30 6.63
N ASN A 192 21.73 5.00 5.41
CA ASN A 192 22.46 5.91 4.52
C ASN A 192 21.63 6.33 3.31
N TRP A 193 20.35 5.92 3.22
CA TRP A 193 19.49 6.35 2.12
C TRP A 193 19.11 7.81 2.33
N GLU A 194 19.42 8.67 1.36
CA GLU A 194 19.29 10.12 1.44
C GLU A 194 18.03 10.66 0.74
N GLU A 195 17.61 11.86 1.16
CA GLU A 195 16.54 12.60 0.46
C GLU A 195 16.86 12.78 -1.03
N ASN A 196 15.80 12.68 -1.83
CA ASN A 196 15.79 12.73 -3.28
C ASN A 196 16.41 11.52 -3.97
N GLU A 197 16.94 10.51 -3.28
CA GLU A 197 17.41 9.30 -3.97
C GLU A 197 16.26 8.53 -4.63
N LEU A 198 16.58 7.87 -5.76
CA LEU A 198 15.66 7.04 -6.53
C LEU A 198 15.43 5.73 -5.78
N ILE A 199 14.16 5.45 -5.49
CA ILE A 199 13.74 4.21 -4.85
C ILE A 199 12.77 3.46 -5.77
N GLY A 200 12.94 2.16 -5.87
CA GLY A 200 12.02 1.25 -6.54
C GLY A 200 11.32 0.35 -5.54
N LEU A 201 10.00 0.16 -5.67
CA LEU A 201 9.22 -0.79 -4.90
C LEU A 201 8.68 -1.90 -5.80
N ARG A 202 8.68 -3.13 -5.29
CA ARG A 202 7.98 -4.25 -5.94
C ARG A 202 7.36 -5.18 -4.91
N GLN A 203 6.21 -5.75 -5.29
CA GLN A 203 5.51 -6.72 -4.46
C GLN A 203 5.91 -8.15 -4.84
N SER A 204 6.16 -9.00 -3.85
CA SER A 204 6.37 -10.45 -4.03
C SER A 204 5.66 -11.22 -2.91
N GLY A 205 4.46 -11.72 -3.17
CA GLY A 205 3.64 -12.36 -2.15
C GLY A 205 3.27 -11.38 -1.03
N ASP A 206 3.60 -11.74 0.21
CA ASP A 206 3.48 -10.90 1.40
C ASP A 206 4.67 -9.93 1.59
N LYS A 207 5.67 -9.95 0.71
CA LYS A 207 6.87 -9.12 0.82
C LYS A 207 6.78 -7.88 -0.05
N LEU A 208 7.12 -6.74 0.55
CA LEU A 208 7.45 -5.51 -0.15
C LEU A 208 8.97 -5.41 -0.23
N ILE A 209 9.50 -5.39 -1.45
CA ILE A 209 10.94 -5.28 -1.72
C ILE A 209 11.22 -3.87 -2.19
N LEU A 210 12.10 -3.18 -1.48
CA LEU A 210 12.60 -1.86 -1.79
C LEU A 210 13.97 -2.04 -2.42
N GLY A 211 14.25 -1.28 -3.48
CA GLY A 211 15.57 -1.15 -4.07
C GLY A 211 15.97 0.31 -4.10
N LEU A 212 17.17 0.64 -3.61
CA LEU A 212 17.80 1.94 -3.84
C LEU A 212 18.49 1.90 -5.20
N PHE A 213 18.26 2.90 -6.03
CA PHE A 213 18.84 3.02 -7.36
C PHE A 213 19.73 4.27 -7.48
N SER A 214 20.08 4.91 -6.37
CA SER A 214 21.05 6.02 -6.37
C SER A 214 22.21 5.74 -5.44
N GLU A 215 23.39 6.24 -5.78
CA GLU A 215 24.56 6.22 -4.88
C GLU A 215 25.44 7.43 -5.16
N GLY A 216 25.88 8.13 -4.11
CA GLY A 216 26.75 9.30 -4.24
C GLY A 216 26.07 10.48 -4.92
N LYS A 217 26.87 11.52 -5.24
CA LYS A 217 26.38 12.76 -5.86
C LYS A 217 27.23 13.12 -7.08
N ASP A 218 26.57 13.64 -8.11
CA ASP A 218 27.21 14.21 -9.28
C ASP A 218 27.86 15.57 -8.97
N ASN A 219 28.51 16.17 -9.97
CA ASN A 219 29.15 17.48 -9.85
C ASN A 219 28.17 18.64 -9.57
N GLN A 220 26.86 18.39 -9.62
CA GLN A 220 25.78 19.34 -9.34
C GLN A 220 25.14 19.06 -7.98
N GLY A 221 25.64 18.08 -7.22
CA GLY A 221 25.12 17.69 -5.92
C GLY A 221 23.83 16.83 -5.99
N LYS A 222 23.47 16.32 -7.17
CA LYS A 222 22.29 15.44 -7.35
C LYS A 222 22.69 13.98 -7.19
N PRO A 223 21.80 13.11 -6.69
CA PRO A 223 22.06 11.68 -6.64
C PRO A 223 22.38 11.11 -8.02
N GLN A 224 23.38 10.23 -8.11
CA GLN A 224 23.69 9.51 -9.34
C GLN A 224 22.85 8.22 -9.41
N ASP A 225 22.02 8.09 -10.45
CA ASP A 225 21.10 6.96 -10.61
C ASP A 225 21.71 5.78 -11.40
N PHE A 226 21.35 4.55 -11.02
CA PHE A 226 21.82 3.30 -11.57
C PHE A 226 20.67 2.45 -12.09
N LYS A 227 20.95 1.61 -13.09
CA LYS A 227 19.96 0.75 -13.73
C LYS A 227 19.43 -0.34 -12.79
N ASP A 228 20.33 -0.92 -12.00
CA ASP A 228 20.05 -2.00 -11.07
C ASP A 228 20.10 -1.44 -9.64
N PRO A 229 19.36 -2.03 -8.68
CA PRO A 229 19.45 -1.60 -7.30
C PRO A 229 20.87 -1.74 -6.78
N VAL A 230 21.42 -0.66 -6.24
CA VAL A 230 22.70 -0.68 -5.51
C VAL A 230 22.53 -1.31 -4.13
N GLU A 231 21.30 -1.27 -3.60
CA GLU A 231 20.93 -1.88 -2.34
C GLU A 231 19.46 -2.29 -2.31
N THR A 232 19.11 -3.26 -1.47
CA THR A 232 17.72 -3.70 -1.29
C THR A 232 17.35 -3.90 0.17
N ALA A 233 16.12 -3.54 0.52
CA ALA A 233 15.49 -3.89 1.79
C ALA A 233 14.23 -4.72 1.55
N ILE A 234 13.91 -5.62 2.48
CA ILE A 234 12.72 -6.48 2.39
C ILE A 234 11.88 -6.27 3.64
N LEU A 235 10.60 -5.99 3.43
CA LEU A 235 9.62 -5.88 4.48
C LEU A 235 8.53 -6.94 4.26
N THR A 236 8.03 -7.52 5.35
CA THR A 236 7.00 -8.57 5.35
C THR A 236 5.70 -7.97 5.85
N ARG A 237 4.61 -8.15 5.11
CA ARG A 237 3.28 -7.67 5.47
C ARG A 237 2.84 -8.32 6.78
N ILE A 238 2.38 -7.51 7.73
CA ILE A 238 1.74 -8.00 8.95
C ILE A 238 0.25 -8.08 8.61
N ALA A 239 -0.28 -9.28 8.40
CA ALA A 239 -1.74 -9.42 8.34
C ALA A 239 -2.31 -9.14 9.74
N ASP A 240 -3.45 -8.45 9.81
CA ASP A 240 -4.18 -8.26 11.07
C ASP A 240 -4.34 -9.63 11.76
N GLU A 241 -3.69 -9.82 12.93
CA GLU A 241 -3.89 -10.97 13.81
C GLU A 241 -5.21 -10.84 14.60
#